data_AF-A0A7C2TZU9-F1
#
_entry.id   AF-A0A7C2TZU9-F1
#
_cell.length_a   1.000
_cell.length_b   1.000
_cell.length_c   1.000
_cell.angle_alpha   90.00
_cell.angle_beta   90.00
_cell.angle_gamma   90.00
#
_symmetry.space_group_name_H-M   'P 1'
#
loop_
_entity.id
_entity.type
_entity.pdbx_description
1 polymer ?
#
loop_
_entity_poly.entity_id
_entity_poly.type
_entity_poly.pdbx_seq_one_letter_code
_entity_poly.pdbx_strand_id
1 'polypeptide(L)'
;RLRWEFLRERLTAAENIDVSDEEIRNYLVTLALANKEDPQRLINRTMNDAGKRETLRSDLLESKILHFLEGHMQIRERHVPYHDRRQQRIITV
;
A
#
# COMPACT_ATOMS: atom_id res chain seq x y z
N ARG A 1 -1.58 8.60 -14.12
CA ARG A 1 -1.13 9.22 -12.86
C ARG A 1 -2.17 10.19 -12.33
N LEU A 2 -2.45 11.32 -13.00
CA LEU A 2 -3.49 12.30 -12.60
C LEU A 2 -4.85 11.74 -12.14
N ARG A 3 -5.42 10.76 -12.87
CA ARG A 3 -6.72 10.16 -12.48
C ARG A 3 -6.67 9.41 -11.14
N TRP A 4 -5.56 8.75 -10.85
CA TRP A 4 -5.38 7.98 -9.62
C TRP A 4 -5.16 8.89 -8.42
N GLU A 5 -4.29 9.90 -8.58
CA GLU A 5 -4.02 10.91 -7.55
C GLU A 5 -5.31 11.63 -7.14
N PHE A 6 -6.13 12.04 -8.12
CA PHE A 6 -7.42 12.65 -7.85
C PHE A 6 -8.40 11.73 -7.12
N LEU A 7 -8.48 10.45 -7.53
CA LEU A 7 -9.34 9.47 -6.84
C LEU A 7 -8.88 9.22 -5.41
N ARG A 8 -7.57 9.09 -5.20
CA ARG A 8 -6.96 8.93 -3.89
C ARG A 8 -7.33 10.09 -2.97
N GLU A 9 -7.10 11.33 -3.38
CA GLU A 9 -7.45 12.51 -2.57
C GLU A 9 -8.92 12.54 -2.17
N ARG A 10 -9.82 12.20 -3.11
CA ARG A 10 -11.26 12.19 -2.86
C ARG A 10 -11.67 11.07 -1.91
N LEU A 11 -11.08 9.87 -2.04
CA LEU A 11 -11.34 8.74 -1.15
C LEU A 11 -10.80 9.00 0.26
N THR A 12 -9.59 9.52 0.40
CA THR A 12 -9.01 9.83 1.71
C THR A 12 -9.82 10.88 2.45
N ALA A 13 -10.33 11.89 1.74
CA ALA A 13 -11.17 12.93 2.31
C ALA A 13 -12.57 12.44 2.70
N ALA A 14 -13.18 11.54 1.93
CA ALA A 14 -14.53 11.04 2.19
C ALA A 14 -14.54 10.00 3.33
N GLU A 15 -13.56 9.10 3.35
CA GLU A 15 -13.53 7.93 4.23
C GLU A 15 -12.59 8.13 5.45
N ASN A 16 -12.00 9.31 5.60
CA ASN A 16 -11.01 9.64 6.64
C ASN A 16 -9.86 8.63 6.71
N ILE A 17 -9.39 8.17 5.55
CA ILE A 17 -8.24 7.27 5.45
C ILE A 17 -6.97 8.11 5.54
N ASP A 18 -6.25 7.94 6.65
CA ASP A 18 -4.94 8.56 6.88
C ASP A 18 -3.93 7.51 7.37
N VAL A 19 -2.65 7.86 7.35
CA VAL A 19 -1.56 7.02 7.86
C VAL A 19 -0.84 7.78 8.97
N SER A 20 -1.02 7.28 10.19
CA SER A 20 -0.38 7.83 11.38
C SER A 20 1.11 7.48 11.45
N ASP A 21 1.87 8.30 12.18
CA ASP A 21 3.29 8.03 12.45
C ASP A 21 3.51 6.72 13.21
N GLU A 22 2.54 6.29 14.02
CA GLU A 22 2.58 5.00 14.71
C GLU A 22 2.46 3.83 13.73
N GLU A 23 1.56 3.92 12.75
CA GLU A 23 1.44 2.91 11.69
C GLU A 23 2.71 2.82 10.85
N ILE A 24 3.34 3.96 10.53
CA ILE A 24 4.64 3.98 9.85
C ILE A 24 5.69 3.24 10.68
N ARG A 25 5.76 3.50 11.99
CA ARG A 25 6.71 2.80 12.88
C ARG A 25 6.43 1.30 12.93
N ASN A 26 5.18 0.89 13.09
CA ASN A 26 4.79 -0.52 13.15
C ASN A 26 5.14 -1.27 11.86
N TYR A 27 4.92 -0.65 10.71
CA TYR A 27 5.34 -1.19 9.42
C TYR A 27 6.86 -1.34 9.34
N LEU A 28 7.62 -0.32 9.76
CA LEU A 28 9.09 -0.38 9.77
C LEU A 28 9.64 -1.44 10.72
N VAL A 29 9.02 -1.66 11.88
CA VAL A 29 9.40 -2.77 12.77
C VAL A 29 9.22 -4.10 12.06
N THR A 30 8.06 -4.32 11.43
CA THR A 30 7.75 -5.55 10.71
C THR A 30 8.75 -5.79 9.56
N LEU A 31 9.05 -4.74 8.81
CA LEU A 31 10.01 -4.78 7.71
C LEU A 31 11.44 -5.07 8.18
N ALA A 32 11.87 -4.47 9.30
CA ALA A 32 13.19 -4.73 9.89
C ALA A 32 13.32 -6.18 10.34
N LEU A 33 12.30 -6.72 11.02
CA LEU A 33 12.27 -8.11 11.46
C LEU A 33 12.34 -9.09 10.29
N ALA A 34 11.59 -8.82 9.21
CA ALA A 34 11.63 -9.64 8.00
C ALA A 34 13.01 -9.64 7.32
N ASN A 35 13.70 -8.50 7.35
CA ASN A 35 15.02 -8.32 6.73
C ASN A 35 16.19 -8.66 7.67
N LYS A 36 15.93 -9.08 8.92
CA LYS A 36 16.95 -9.28 9.96
C LYS A 36 17.83 -8.03 10.19
N GLU A 37 17.25 -6.84 10.06
CA GLU A 37 17.87 -5.55 10.39
C GLU A 37 17.43 -5.13 11.81
N ASP A 38 18.23 -4.31 12.49
CA ASP A 38 17.84 -3.68 13.75
C ASP A 38 16.65 -2.72 13.54
N PRO A 39 15.49 -2.94 14.22
CA PRO A 39 14.31 -2.11 14.03
C PRO A 39 14.54 -0.63 14.34
N GLN A 40 15.29 -0.33 15.41
CA GLN A 40 15.49 1.05 15.84
C GLN A 40 16.32 1.84 14.83
N ARG A 41 17.35 1.21 14.26
CA ARG A 41 18.16 1.79 13.18
C ARG A 41 17.31 2.11 11.95
N LEU A 42 16.46 1.19 11.50
CA LEU A 42 15.60 1.42 10.33
C LEU A 42 14.58 2.53 10.59
N ILE A 43 13.93 2.52 11.77
CA ILE A 43 13.00 3.56 12.18
C ILE A 43 13.67 4.93 12.17
N ASN A 44 14.82 5.06 12.82
CA ASN A 44 15.55 6.32 12.87
C ASN A 44 15.97 6.80 11.47
N ARG A 45 16.47 5.90 10.62
CA ARG A 45 16.89 6.22 9.24
C ARG A 45 15.72 6.77 8.41
N THR A 46 14.53 6.22 8.58
CA THR A 46 13.35 6.60 7.80
C THR A 46 12.62 7.80 8.41
N MET A 47 12.44 7.85 9.73
CA MET A 47 11.68 8.91 10.41
C MET A 47 12.43 10.24 10.49
N ASN A 48 13.77 10.21 10.51
CA ASN A 48 14.59 11.43 10.49
C ASN A 48 14.75 12.02 9.07
N ASP A 49 14.38 11.26 8.04
CA ASP A 49 14.44 11.70 6.64
C ASP A 49 13.01 12.01 6.16
N ALA A 50 12.69 13.30 6.05
CA ALA A 50 11.35 13.75 5.69
C ALA A 50 10.89 13.20 4.32
N GLY A 51 11.80 13.06 3.35
CA GLY A 51 11.49 12.55 2.02
C GLY A 51 11.16 11.06 2.05
N LYS A 52 11.96 10.27 2.79
CA LYS A 52 11.66 8.83 2.98
C LYS A 52 10.38 8.61 3.76
N ARG A 53 10.14 9.38 4.82
CA ARG A 53 8.91 9.29 5.61
C ARG A 53 7.68 9.58 4.76
N GLU A 54 7.72 10.63 3.93
CA GLU A 54 6.58 10.99 3.09
C GLU A 54 6.33 9.98 1.97
N THR A 55 7.40 9.46 1.36
CA THR A 55 7.29 8.37 0.37
C THR A 55 6.62 7.15 1.00
N LEU A 56 7.09 6.72 2.18
CA LEU A 56 6.53 5.58 2.87
C LEU A 56 5.08 5.83 3.31
N ARG A 57 4.76 7.02 3.80
CA ARG A 57 3.37 7.41 4.12
C ARG A 57 2.47 7.28 2.91
N SER A 58 2.93 7.77 1.75
CA SER A 58 2.20 7.67 0.49
C SER A 58 1.96 6.21 0.08
N ASP A 59 2.97 5.35 0.18
CA ASP A 59 2.86 3.93 -0.17
C ASP A 59 1.89 3.18 0.75
N LEU A 60 1.96 3.45 2.06
CA LEU A 60 1.04 2.86 3.04
C LEU A 60 -0.40 3.34 2.82
N LEU A 61 -0.57 4.61 2.47
CA LEU A 61 -1.88 5.19 2.18
C LEU A 61 -2.50 4.56 0.93
N GLU A 62 -1.70 4.39 -0.11
CA GLU A 62 -2.11 3.67 -1.32
C GLU A 62 -2.51 2.22 -1.01
N SER A 63 -1.73 1.50 -0.22
CA SER A 63 -2.07 0.13 0.20
C SER A 63 -3.39 0.09 0.99
N LYS A 64 -3.65 1.06 1.88
CA LYS A 64 -4.92 1.16 2.61
C LYS A 64 -6.10 1.41 1.69
N ILE A 65 -5.95 2.30 0.71
CA ILE A 65 -7.00 2.61 -0.26
C ILE A 65 -7.32 1.37 -1.10
N LEU A 66 -6.30 0.65 -1.56
CA LEU A 66 -6.50 -0.58 -2.32
C LEU A 66 -7.24 -1.63 -1.48
N HIS A 67 -6.84 -1.82 -0.22
CA HIS A 67 -7.51 -2.77 0.67
C HIS A 67 -8.98 -2.37 0.94
N PHE A 68 -9.23 -1.07 1.11
CA PHE A 68 -10.60 -0.55 1.21
C PHE A 68 -11.41 -0.88 -0.05
N LEU A 69 -10.88 -0.58 -1.23
CA LEU A 69 -11.56 -0.85 -2.50
C LEU A 69 -11.82 -2.35 -2.70
N GLU A 70 -10.86 -3.22 -2.36
CA GLU A 70 -11.04 -4.68 -2.40
C GLU A 70 -12.24 -5.14 -1.58
N GLY A 71 -12.45 -4.56 -0.39
CA GLY A 71 -13.61 -4.86 0.47
C GLY A 71 -14.96 -4.47 -0.14
N HIS A 72 -14.97 -3.50 -1.07
CA HIS A 72 -16.17 -3.05 -1.78
C HIS A 72 -16.34 -3.68 -3.17
N MET A 73 -15.32 -4.38 -3.68
CA MET A 73 -15.35 -5.00 -5.00
C MET A 73 -16.00 -6.39 -4.98
N GLN A 74 -16.77 -6.69 -6.01
CA GLN A 74 -17.26 -8.06 -6.24
C GLN A 74 -16.14 -8.92 -6.84
N ILE A 75 -15.21 -9.37 -5.99
CA ILE A 75 -14.12 -10.26 -6.39
C ILE A 75 -14.72 -11.64 -6.69
N ARG A 76 -14.60 -12.09 -7.95
CA ARG A 76 -15.01 -13.44 -8.38
C ARG A 76 -13.77 -14.27 -8.66
N GLU A 77 -13.59 -15.33 -7.89
CA GLU A 77 -12.52 -16.29 -8.15
C GLU A 77 -12.77 -17.00 -9.49
N ARG A 78 -11.74 -17.05 -10.33
CA ARG A 78 -11.79 -17.77 -11.61
C ARG A 78 -10.68 -18.79 -11.64
N HIS A 79 -11.03 -20.05 -11.90
CA HIS A 79 -10.05 -21.08 -12.19
C HIS A 79 -9.46 -20.84 -13.59
N VAL A 80 -8.14 -20.63 -13.65
CA VAL A 80 -7.40 -20.46 -14.91
C VAL A 80 -6.42 -21.63 -15.04
N PRO A 81 -6.58 -22.50 -16.05
CA PRO A 81 -5.64 -23.57 -16.34
C PRO A 81 -4.22 -23.03 -16.55
N TYR A 82 -3.20 -23.79 -16.12
CA TYR A 82 -1.81 -23.34 -16.14
C TYR A 82 -1.31 -22.92 -17.54
N HIS A 83 -1.79 -23.58 -18.60
CA HIS A 83 -1.43 -23.27 -19.99
C HIS A 83 -1.94 -21.89 -20.47
N ASP A 84 -3.02 -21.38 -19.87
CA ASP A 84 -3.64 -20.10 -20.22
C ASP A 84 -3.09 -18.91 -19.41
N ARG A 85 -2.30 -19.16 -18.36
CA ARG A 85 -1.76 -18.10 -17.49
C ARG A 85 -0.86 -17.11 -18.22
N ARG A 86 -0.16 -17.52 -19.30
CA ARG A 86 0.71 -16.64 -20.09
C ARG A 86 -0.04 -15.67 -21.01
N GLN A 87 -1.30 -15.94 -21.33
CA GLN A 87 -2.10 -15.10 -22.23
C GLN A 87 -2.88 -14.00 -21.49
N GLN A 88 -2.93 -14.07 -20.16
CA GLN A 88 -3.71 -13.16 -19.34
C GLN A 88 -2.96 -11.86 -19.02
N ARG A 89 -2.94 -10.93 -19.97
CA ARG A 89 -2.93 -9.50 -19.64
C ARG A 89 -4.32 -9.15 -19.09
N ILE A 90 -4.58 -9.45 -17.82
CA ILE A 90 -5.83 -9.04 -17.17
C ILE A 90 -5.72 -7.57 -16.80
N ILE A 91 -6.18 -6.72 -17.71
CA ILE A 91 -7.00 -5.57 -17.35
C ILE A 91 -8.30 -5.79 -18.11
N THR A 92 -9.38 -6.05 -17.39
CA THR A 92 -10.72 -5.94 -17.99
C THR A 92 -11.60 -5.25 -16.96
N VAL A 93 -11.75 -3.95 -17.17
CA VAL A 93 -12.93 -3.17 -16.75
C VAL A 93 -13.51 -2.63 -18.04
#